data_AF-A0A7Y4ZI86-F1
#
_entry.id   AF-A0A7Y4ZI86-F1
#
_cell.length_a   1.000
_cell.length_b   1.000
_cell.length_c   1.000
_cell.angle_alpha   90.00
_cell.angle_beta   90.00
_cell.angle_gamma   90.00
#
_symmetry.space_group_name_H-M   'P 1'
#
loop_
_entity.id
_entity.type
_entity.pdbx_description
1 polymer ?
#
loop_
_entity_poly.entity_id
_entity_poly.type
_entity_poly.pdbx_seq_one_letter_code
_entity_poly.pdbx_strand_id
1 'polypeptide(L)'
;MVSERRHTRSSNRWIALFHLFAQRAPAGAVLADDQGLPLVAVGMPDAEADVAAAELVRTNEPPIATALGLEVRLFVRALDAQAQRWLASDVARILAMP
;
A
#
# COMPACT_ATOMS: atom_id res chain seq x y z
N MET A 1 6.72 -25.31 5.49
CA MET A 1 5.31 -24.84 5.44
C MET A 1 5.24 -23.38 4.93
N VAL A 2 5.78 -23.12 3.72
CA VAL A 2 5.92 -21.75 3.15
C VAL A 2 4.88 -21.50 2.03
N SER A 3 4.28 -22.56 1.49
CA SER A 3 3.35 -22.48 0.36
C SER A 3 1.95 -21.95 0.73
N GLU A 4 1.52 -22.10 1.98
CA GLU A 4 0.19 -21.61 2.43
C GLU A 4 0.13 -20.08 2.51
N ARG A 5 1.20 -19.40 2.97
CA ARG A 5 1.23 -17.93 2.96
C ARG A 5 1.20 -17.34 1.54
N ARG A 6 1.60 -18.11 0.52
CA ARG A 6 1.51 -17.71 -0.91
C ARG A 6 0.15 -17.98 -1.53
N HIS A 7 -0.63 -18.93 -1.01
CA HIS A 7 -1.91 -19.35 -1.59
C HIS A 7 -3.10 -18.50 -1.11
N THR A 8 -2.97 -17.80 0.01
CA THR A 8 -3.99 -16.86 0.53
C THR A 8 -3.73 -15.41 0.09
N ARG A 9 -2.96 -15.21 -0.99
CA ARG A 9 -2.94 -13.98 -1.78
C ARG A 9 -4.19 -13.96 -2.68
N SER A 10 -5.38 -13.80 -2.11
CA SER A 10 -6.63 -13.77 -2.90
C SER A 10 -6.51 -12.76 -4.05
N SER A 11 -6.60 -13.28 -5.27
CA SER A 11 -5.90 -12.74 -6.45
C SER A 11 -6.44 -11.40 -6.99
N ASN A 12 -7.52 -10.84 -6.43
CA ASN A 12 -8.15 -9.64 -7.00
C ASN A 12 -7.76 -8.34 -6.30
N ARG A 13 -7.57 -8.33 -4.96
CA ARG A 13 -7.33 -7.09 -4.21
C ARG A 13 -5.94 -6.54 -4.45
N TRP A 14 -4.92 -7.40 -4.41
CA TRP A 14 -3.54 -7.00 -4.68
C TRP A 14 -3.34 -6.50 -6.10
N ILE A 15 -3.97 -7.18 -7.07
CA ILE A 15 -3.99 -6.74 -8.46
C ILE A 15 -4.71 -5.39 -8.58
N ALA A 16 -5.88 -5.21 -7.94
CA ALA A 16 -6.61 -3.95 -7.95
C ALA A 16 -5.80 -2.80 -7.33
N LEU A 17 -5.08 -3.03 -6.22
CA LEU A 17 -4.18 -2.05 -5.61
C LEU A 17 -3.03 -1.68 -6.53
N PHE A 18 -2.39 -2.67 -7.17
CA PHE A 18 -1.35 -2.41 -8.15
C PHE A 18 -1.85 -1.56 -9.32
N HIS A 19 -3.01 -1.91 -9.91
CA HIS A 19 -3.61 -1.12 -10.98
C HIS A 19 -4.02 0.28 -10.54
N LEU A 20 -4.60 0.42 -9.34
CA LEU A 20 -4.93 1.72 -8.76
C LEU A 20 -3.68 2.60 -8.68
N PHE A 21 -2.57 2.07 -8.18
CA PHE A 21 -1.32 2.83 -8.01
C PHE A 21 -0.69 3.17 -9.35
N ALA A 22 -0.67 2.25 -10.30
CA ALA A 22 -0.21 2.51 -11.66
C ALA A 22 -1.01 3.62 -12.36
N GLN A 23 -2.29 3.77 -12.06
CA GLN A 23 -3.14 4.80 -12.66
C GLN A 23 -3.08 6.14 -11.91
N ARG A 24 -3.08 6.11 -10.58
CA ARG A 24 -3.25 7.30 -9.74
C ARG A 24 -1.94 7.86 -9.19
N ALA A 25 -0.89 7.05 -9.09
CA ALA A 25 0.41 7.47 -8.58
C ALA A 25 1.59 6.82 -9.33
N PRO A 26 1.64 6.93 -10.68
CA PRO A 26 2.68 6.28 -11.49
C PRO A 26 4.10 6.79 -11.21
N ALA A 27 4.22 8.00 -10.63
CA ALA A 27 5.50 8.63 -10.32
C ALA A 27 6.16 8.11 -9.01
N GLY A 28 5.49 7.21 -8.28
CA GLY A 28 6.01 6.66 -7.04
C GLY A 28 4.95 6.55 -5.96
N ALA A 29 4.57 5.32 -5.59
CA ALA A 29 3.75 5.01 -4.43
C ALA A 29 4.20 3.73 -3.74
N VAL A 30 4.07 3.69 -2.40
CA VAL A 30 4.28 2.49 -1.57
C VAL A 30 3.13 2.33 -0.60
N LEU A 31 2.60 1.12 -0.53
CA LEU A 31 1.73 0.67 0.55
C LEU A 31 2.54 -0.31 1.41
N ALA A 32 2.68 -0.03 2.70
CA ALA A 32 3.42 -0.85 3.64
C ALA A 32 2.54 -1.30 4.81
N ASP A 33 2.88 -2.42 5.44
CA ASP A 33 2.26 -2.85 6.69
C ASP A 33 2.81 -2.09 7.91
N ASP A 34 2.32 -2.46 9.10
CA ASP A 34 2.72 -1.87 10.37
C ASP A 34 4.18 -2.17 10.75
N GLN A 35 4.79 -3.18 10.13
CA GLN A 35 6.18 -3.59 10.31
C GLN A 35 7.13 -2.94 9.30
N GLY A 36 6.60 -2.17 8.34
CA GLY A 36 7.40 -1.48 7.33
C GLY A 36 7.80 -2.39 6.18
N LEU A 37 7.07 -3.48 5.96
CA LEU A 37 7.25 -4.31 4.78
C LEU A 37 6.39 -3.78 3.63
N PRO A 38 6.96 -3.57 2.43
CA PRO A 38 6.18 -3.15 1.28
C PRO A 38 5.22 -4.26 0.83
N LEU A 39 3.94 -3.90 0.71
CA LEU A 39 2.87 -4.74 0.18
C LEU A 39 2.66 -4.48 -1.32
N VAL A 40 2.75 -3.21 -1.73
CA VAL A 40 2.63 -2.76 -3.12
C VAL A 40 3.58 -1.58 -3.33
N ALA A 41 4.35 -1.61 -4.41
CA ALA A 41 5.19 -0.49 -4.84
C ALA A 41 5.06 -0.27 -6.34
N VAL A 42 4.95 0.98 -6.78
CA VAL A 42 4.85 1.37 -8.20
C VAL A 42 5.70 2.62 -8.44
N GLY A 43 6.35 2.68 -9.60
CA GLY A 43 7.03 3.89 -10.06
C GLY A 43 8.34 4.20 -9.32
N MET A 44 8.88 3.23 -8.58
CA MET A 44 10.17 3.36 -7.89
C MET A 44 10.95 2.03 -7.87
N PRO A 45 12.29 2.08 -7.77
CA PRO A 45 13.12 0.89 -7.57
C PRO A 45 12.83 0.20 -6.23
N ASP A 46 13.00 -1.12 -6.18
CA ASP A 46 12.72 -1.94 -4.97
C ASP A 46 13.47 -1.43 -3.73
N ALA A 47 14.75 -1.07 -3.87
CA ALA A 47 15.53 -0.53 -2.75
C ALA A 47 14.99 0.81 -2.21
N GLU A 48 14.43 1.65 -3.07
CA GLU A 48 13.76 2.89 -2.63
C GLU A 48 12.41 2.60 -1.97
N ALA A 49 11.68 1.58 -2.47
CA ALA A 49 10.43 1.15 -1.89
C ALA A 49 10.61 0.60 -0.47
N ASP A 50 11.64 -0.21 -0.25
CA ASP A 50 11.99 -0.75 1.07
C ASP A 50 12.29 0.38 2.07
N VAL A 51 13.08 1.38 1.65
CA VAL A 51 13.38 2.55 2.49
C VAL A 51 12.12 3.36 2.78
N ALA A 52 11.29 3.64 1.78
CA ALA A 52 10.04 4.38 1.97
C ALA A 52 9.07 3.63 2.90
N ALA A 53 8.97 2.31 2.79
CA ALA A 53 8.16 1.46 3.65
C ALA A 53 8.64 1.51 5.11
N ALA A 54 9.95 1.42 5.34
CA ALA A 54 10.54 1.52 6.67
C ALA A 54 10.30 2.92 7.29
N GLU A 55 10.45 3.99 6.51
CA GLU A 55 10.23 5.35 6.98
C GLU A 55 8.76 5.62 7.33
N LEU A 56 7.79 5.02 6.63
CA LEU A 56 6.36 5.16 6.96
C LEU A 56 6.02 4.72 8.38
N VAL A 57 6.70 3.69 8.90
CA VAL A 57 6.53 3.26 10.30
C VAL A 57 7.09 4.28 11.27
N ARG A 58 8.14 5.00 10.87
CA ARG A 58 8.83 5.98 11.71
C ARG A 58 8.15 7.35 11.72
N THR A 59 7.55 7.76 10.61
CA THR A 59 6.93 9.08 10.43
C THR A 59 5.56 9.21 11.10
N ASN A 60 5.04 8.12 11.68
CA ASN A 60 3.76 8.08 12.38
C ASN A 60 2.59 8.58 11.51
N GLU A 61 2.68 8.36 10.18
CA GLU A 61 1.59 8.67 9.27
C GLU A 61 0.33 7.90 9.68
N PRO A 62 -0.86 8.53 9.58
CA PRO A 62 -2.10 7.92 10.03
C PRO A 62 -2.33 6.61 9.26
N PRO A 63 -2.46 5.48 9.96
CA PRO A 63 -2.67 4.21 9.30
C PRO A 63 -4.06 4.14 8.67
N ILE A 64 -4.15 3.42 7.56
CA ILE A 64 -5.39 2.99 6.96
C ILE A 64 -5.74 1.64 7.58
N ALA A 65 -6.79 1.62 8.41
CA ALA A 65 -7.30 0.38 8.97
C ALA A 65 -8.01 -0.43 7.89
N THR A 66 -7.68 -1.72 7.81
CA THR A 66 -8.33 -2.68 6.91
C THR A 66 -9.47 -3.41 7.64
N ALA A 67 -10.42 -3.98 6.88
CA ALA A 67 -11.48 -4.81 7.46
C ALA A 67 -10.96 -6.10 8.14
N LEU A 68 -9.69 -6.46 7.93
CA LEU A 68 -9.03 -7.62 8.52
C LEU A 68 -8.26 -7.27 9.81
N GLY A 69 -8.34 -6.02 10.28
CA GLY A 69 -7.59 -5.54 11.45
C GLY A 69 -6.10 -5.29 11.19
N LEU A 70 -5.66 -5.35 9.93
CA LEU A 70 -4.32 -4.91 9.53
C LEU A 70 -4.30 -3.39 9.41
N GLU A 71 -3.20 -2.77 9.82
CA GLU A 71 -2.90 -1.38 9.57
C GLU A 71 -1.93 -1.27 8.40
N VAL A 72 -2.24 -0.42 7.43
CA VAL A 72 -1.34 -0.15 6.30
C VAL A 72 -1.08 1.34 6.18
N ARG A 73 0.10 1.71 5.71
CA ARG A 73 0.52 3.10 5.53
C ARG A 73 0.86 3.36 4.08
N LEU A 74 0.57 4.59 3.63
CA LEU A 74 0.65 4.98 2.22
C LEU A 74 1.63 6.13 2.03
N PHE A 75 2.68 5.89 1.27
CA PHE A 75 3.58 6.92 0.76
C PHE A 75 3.27 7.22 -0.71
N VAL A 76 3.25 8.49 -1.09
CA VAL A 76 3.12 8.95 -2.48
C VAL A 76 4.03 10.14 -2.74
N ARG A 77 4.85 10.04 -3.80
CA ARG A 77 5.92 11.02 -4.07
C ARG A 77 5.42 12.34 -4.66
N ALA A 78 4.32 12.32 -5.39
CA ALA A 78 3.92 13.45 -6.25
C ALA A 78 2.39 13.70 -6.28
N LEU A 79 1.71 13.43 -5.16
CA LEU A 79 0.29 13.77 -5.01
C LEU A 79 0.12 14.91 -4.02
N ASP A 80 -0.84 15.80 -4.30
CA ASP A 80 -1.30 16.77 -3.31
C ASP A 80 -2.10 16.08 -2.18
N ALA A 81 -2.34 16.81 -1.10
CA ALA A 81 -3.01 16.28 0.08
C ALA A 81 -4.47 15.84 -0.18
N GLN A 82 -5.12 16.35 -1.23
CA GLN A 82 -6.48 15.94 -1.59
C GLN A 82 -6.46 14.62 -2.37
N ALA A 83 -5.59 14.52 -3.37
CA ALA A 83 -5.38 13.31 -4.15
C ALA A 83 -4.88 12.15 -3.28
N GLN A 84 -3.98 12.41 -2.32
CA GLN A 84 -3.53 11.41 -1.35
C GLN A 84 -4.68 10.89 -0.48
N ARG A 85 -5.58 11.78 -0.01
CA ARG A 85 -6.76 11.38 0.78
C ARG A 85 -7.73 10.52 -0.04
N TRP A 86 -7.96 10.87 -1.31
CA TRP A 86 -8.77 10.05 -2.20
C TRP A 86 -8.15 8.68 -2.47
N LEU A 87 -6.83 8.64 -2.73
CA LEU A 87 -6.11 7.39 -2.92
C LEU A 87 -6.19 6.50 -1.67
N ALA A 88 -5.97 7.07 -0.48
CA ALA A 88 -6.12 6.35 0.80
C ALA A 88 -7.54 5.77 0.99
N SER A 89 -8.57 6.53 0.60
CA SER A 89 -9.97 6.07 0.66
C SER A 89 -10.25 4.91 -0.30
N ASP A 90 -9.68 4.96 -1.52
CA ASP A 90 -9.80 3.88 -2.51
C ASP A 90 -9.06 2.61 -2.06
N VAL A 91 -7.87 2.77 -1.46
CA VAL A 91 -7.12 1.67 -0.83
C VAL A 91 -7.95 1.01 0.27
N ALA A 92 -8.51 1.80 1.19
CA ALA A 92 -9.36 1.30 2.27
C ALA A 92 -10.55 0.50 1.70
N ARG A 93 -11.18 1.00 0.63
CA ARG A 93 -12.31 0.32 -0.02
C ARG A 93 -11.91 -1.02 -0.62
N ILE A 94 -10.78 -1.09 -1.32
CA ILE A 94 -10.28 -2.36 -1.91
C ILE A 94 -9.95 -3.37 -0.82
N LEU A 95 -9.32 -2.92 0.27
CA LEU A 95 -8.94 -3.78 1.39
C LEU A 95 -10.14 -4.24 2.23
N ALA A 96 -11.26 -3.50 2.19
CA ALA A 96 -12.51 -3.85 2.85
C ALA A 96 -13.41 -4.81 2.05
N MET A 97 -13.06 -5.15 0.79
CA MET A 97 -13.82 -6.13 0.02
C MET A 97 -13.81 -7.51 0.71
N PRO A 98 -14.88 -8.31 0.61
CA PRO A 98 -14.96 -9.65 1.19
C PRO A 98 -14.03 -10.65 0.50
#